data_AF-A0A0Q0BQ44-F1
#
_entry.id   AF-A0A0Q0BQ44-F1
#
_cell.length_a   1.000
_cell.length_b   1.000
_cell.length_c   1.000
_cell.angle_alpha   90.00
_cell.angle_beta   90.00
_cell.angle_gamma   90.00
#
_symmetry.space_group_name_H-M   'P 1'
#
loop_
_entity.id
_entity.type
_entity.pdbx_description
1 polymer ?
#
loop_
_entity_poly.entity_id
_entity_poly.type
_entity_poly.pdbx_seq_one_letter_code
_entity_poly.pdbx_strand_id
1 'polypeptide(L)'
;MSVTFLSTLEIRYLIERALLPDLCTCECRDGRTLNLTLQKLDDPEQRVVLNRIPLESLQSSRSLANLIAEARSLLMQSATQRHWGNGSRAPVHVRR
;
A
#
# COMPACT_ATOMS: atom_id res chain seq x y z
N MET A 1 -1.90 7.34 31.95
CA MET A 1 -1.30 7.17 30.61
C MET A 1 -1.92 8.22 29.71
N SER A 2 -1.15 9.15 29.15
CA SER A 2 -1.69 10.09 28.15
C SER A 2 -2.00 9.30 26.89
N VAL A 3 -3.27 9.25 26.51
CA VAL A 3 -3.69 8.80 25.18
C VAL A 3 -3.39 9.94 24.21
N THR A 4 -2.18 9.98 23.69
CA THR A 4 -1.83 10.92 22.62
C THR A 4 -2.47 10.40 21.34
N PHE A 5 -3.55 11.03 20.90
CA PHE A 5 -4.12 10.78 19.58
C PHE A 5 -3.17 11.35 18.53
N LEU A 6 -2.87 10.57 17.51
CA LEU A 6 -2.11 11.04 16.36
C LEU A 6 -3.04 11.89 15.48
N SER A 7 -2.60 13.09 15.16
CA SER A 7 -3.25 13.93 14.16
C SER A 7 -3.16 13.30 12.77
N THR A 8 -4.06 13.72 11.88
CA THR A 8 -4.04 13.29 10.48
C THR A 8 -2.69 13.58 9.80
N LEU A 9 -2.03 14.69 10.14
CA LEU A 9 -0.72 15.02 9.58
C LEU A 9 0.37 14.08 10.09
N GLU A 10 0.36 13.72 11.37
CA GLU A 10 1.32 12.77 11.94
C GLU A 10 1.15 11.38 11.34
N ILE A 11 -0.10 10.91 11.19
CA ILE A 11 -0.40 9.63 10.54
C ILE A 11 0.16 9.61 9.11
N ARG A 12 -0.14 10.64 8.32
CA ARG A 12 0.36 10.77 6.93
C ARG A 12 1.88 10.75 6.89
N TYR A 13 2.51 11.58 7.72
CA TYR A 13 3.96 11.70 7.78
C TYR A 13 4.64 10.36 8.12
N LEU A 14 4.13 9.64 9.12
CA LEU A 14 4.67 8.35 9.54
C LEU A 14 4.57 7.30 8.43
N ILE A 15 3.42 7.23 7.74
CA ILE A 15 3.19 6.29 6.65
C ILE A 15 4.11 6.60 5.46
N GLU A 16 4.14 7.86 5.01
CA GLU A 16 4.95 8.27 3.85
C GLU A 16 6.44 8.05 4.10
N ARG A 17 6.93 8.38 5.31
CA ARG A 17 8.32 8.10 5.70
C ARG A 17 8.63 6.62 5.75
N ALA A 18 7.74 5.80 6.29
CA ALA A 18 7.97 4.37 6.46
C ALA A 18 7.95 3.61 5.13
N LEU A 19 7.38 4.19 4.07
CA LEU A 19 7.26 3.58 2.74
C LEU A 19 8.39 3.97 1.77
N LEU A 20 9.29 4.87 2.17
CA LEU A 20 10.52 5.14 1.43
C LEU A 20 11.32 3.84 1.16
N PRO A 21 12.04 3.75 0.03
CA PRO A 21 12.23 4.78 -1.01
C PRO A 21 11.09 4.88 -2.04
N ASP A 22 10.07 4.03 -1.94
CA ASP A 22 8.94 3.99 -2.88
C ASP A 22 8.07 5.26 -2.73
N LEU A 23 7.47 5.71 -3.84
CA LEU A 23 6.66 6.93 -3.85
C LEU A 23 5.31 6.66 -3.18
N CYS A 24 5.13 7.23 -2.01
CA CYS A 24 3.89 7.14 -1.23
C CYS A 24 3.20 8.50 -1.14
N THR A 25 1.90 8.53 -1.45
CA THR A 25 1.04 9.69 -1.24
C THR A 25 -0.15 9.30 -0.40
N CYS A 26 -0.34 9.97 0.73
CA CYS A 26 -1.53 9.82 1.56
C CYS A 26 -2.45 11.04 1.39
N GLU A 27 -3.70 10.83 1.02
CA GLU A 27 -4.73 11.87 0.93
C GLU A 27 -5.84 11.64 1.96
N CYS A 28 -6.29 12.71 2.62
CA CYS A 28 -7.46 12.69 3.49
C CYS A 28 -8.35 13.88 3.12
N ARG A 29 -9.54 13.62 2.56
CA ARG A 29 -10.44 14.66 2.03
C ARG A 29 -11.60 14.99 2.96
N ASP A 30 -12.07 13.99 3.71
CA ASP A 30 -13.26 14.06 4.57
C ASP A 30 -12.90 14.19 6.06
N GLY A 31 -11.61 14.21 6.39
CA GLY A 31 -11.12 14.24 7.77
C GLY A 31 -11.31 12.93 8.54
N ARG A 32 -11.81 11.87 7.91
CA ARG A 32 -12.17 10.59 8.55
C ARG A 32 -11.46 9.41 7.93
N THR A 33 -11.24 9.45 6.63
CA THR A 33 -10.65 8.37 5.86
C THR A 33 -9.39 8.79 5.12
N LEU A 34 -8.44 7.87 5.06
CA LEU A 34 -7.18 7.99 4.36
C LEU A 34 -7.24 7.18 3.07
N ASN A 35 -6.80 7.77 1.97
CA ASN A 35 -6.48 7.08 0.73
C ASN A 35 -4.96 7.07 0.57
N LEU A 36 -4.38 5.90 0.41
CA LEU A 36 -2.95 5.67 0.27
C LEU A 36 -2.66 5.17 -1.15
N THR A 37 -1.78 5.87 -1.85
CA THR A 37 -1.22 5.42 -3.12
C THR A 37 0.26 5.13 -2.91
N LEU A 38 0.69 3.92 -3.26
CA LEU A 38 2.08 3.49 -3.20
C LEU A 38 2.52 3.05 -4.58
N GLN A 39 3.61 3.61 -5.06
CA GLN A 39 4.19 3.31 -6.37
C GLN A 39 5.67 2.99 -6.22
N LYS A 40 6.13 1.96 -6.93
CA LYS A 40 7.54 1.59 -6.94
C LYS A 40 8.35 2.69 -7.62
N LEU A 41 9.48 3.07 -7.02
CA LEU A 41 10.33 4.14 -7.57
C LEU A 41 10.88 3.78 -8.97
N ASP A 42 11.31 2.53 -9.14
CA ASP A 42 11.96 2.06 -10.37
C ASP A 42 10.98 1.56 -11.44
N ASP A 43 9.69 1.42 -11.09
CA ASP A 43 8.66 0.88 -11.97
C ASP A 43 7.30 1.54 -11.70
N PRO A 44 6.95 2.60 -12.44
CA PRO A 44 5.73 3.36 -12.19
C PRO A 44 4.44 2.58 -12.47
N GLU A 45 4.52 1.50 -13.26
CA GLU A 45 3.38 0.61 -13.51
C GLU A 45 3.08 -0.28 -12.29
N GLN A 46 4.08 -0.47 -11.42
CA GLN A 46 3.90 -1.14 -10.14
C GLN A 46 3.32 -0.17 -9.12
N ARG A 47 2.00 -0.14 -9.02
CA ARG A 47 1.27 0.70 -8.06
C ARG A 47 0.20 -0.05 -7.31
N VAL A 48 -0.09 0.40 -6.09
CA VAL A 48 -1.17 -0.06 -5.24
C VAL A 48 -1.92 1.15 -4.70
N VAL A 49 -3.25 1.03 -4.65
CA VAL A 49 -4.13 2.05 -4.09
C VAL A 49 -5.00 1.39 -3.01
N LEU A 50 -4.90 1.90 -1.79
CA LEU A 50 -5.73 1.52 -0.65
C LEU A 50 -6.65 2.70 -0.32
N ASN A 51 -7.96 2.47 -0.37
CA ASN A 51 -8.95 3.53 -0.18
C ASN A 51 -9.77 3.33 1.08
N ARG A 52 -10.30 4.44 1.62
CA ARG A 52 -11.24 4.47 2.74
C ARG A 52 -10.71 3.86 4.05
N ILE A 53 -9.42 4.03 4.34
CA ILE A 53 -8.83 3.53 5.59
C ILE A 53 -9.27 4.46 6.74
N PRO A 54 -9.97 3.97 7.79
CA PRO A 54 -10.44 4.84 8.87
C PRO A 54 -9.27 5.39 9.70
N LEU A 55 -9.18 6.71 9.88
CA LEU A 55 -8.10 7.34 10.65
C LEU A 55 -8.12 6.94 12.13
N GLU A 56 -9.30 6.67 12.67
CA GLU A 56 -9.49 6.15 14.03
C GLU A 56 -8.83 4.78 14.22
N SER A 57 -8.72 3.98 13.16
CA SER A 57 -8.06 2.68 13.19
C SER A 57 -6.54 2.79 13.20
N LEU A 58 -5.98 3.97 12.89
CA LEU A 58 -4.54 4.23 12.75
C LEU A 58 -3.92 4.92 13.96
N GLN A 59 -4.58 4.86 15.11
CA GLN A 59 -4.15 5.56 16.33
C GLN A 59 -3.06 4.82 17.13
N SER A 60 -2.64 3.64 16.69
CA SER A 60 -1.56 2.88 17.33
C SER A 60 -0.39 2.63 16.38
N SER A 61 0.81 2.50 16.93
CA SER A 61 1.98 2.11 16.16
C SER A 61 1.79 0.75 15.47
N ARG A 62 1.10 -0.19 16.13
CA ARG A 62 0.79 -1.52 15.58
C ARG A 62 -0.13 -1.43 14.35
N SER A 63 -1.20 -0.65 14.43
CA SER A 63 -2.11 -0.47 13.29
C SER A 63 -1.43 0.20 12.09
N LEU A 64 -0.56 1.18 12.34
CA LEU A 64 0.25 1.80 11.28
C LEU A 64 1.20 0.78 10.65
N ALA A 65 1.93 0.01 11.48
CA ALA A 65 2.85 -1.02 11.00
C ALA A 65 2.15 -2.09 10.15
N ASN A 66 0.95 -2.52 10.57
CA ASN A 66 0.15 -3.47 9.81
C ASN A 66 -0.25 -2.93 8.44
N LEU A 67 -0.73 -1.68 8.37
CA LEU A 67 -1.07 -1.03 7.10
C LEU A 67 0.16 -0.93 6.17
N ILE A 68 1.32 -0.55 6.72
CA ILE A 68 2.56 -0.44 5.96
C ILE A 68 2.98 -1.82 5.41
N ALA A 69 2.91 -2.88 6.23
CA ALA A 69 3.23 -4.23 5.81
C ALA A 69 2.28 -4.74 4.71
N GLU A 70 0.99 -4.46 4.85
CA GLU A 70 -0.02 -4.78 3.84
C GLU A 70 0.26 -4.07 2.51
N ALA A 71 0.50 -2.75 2.55
CA ALA A 71 0.82 -1.96 1.36
C ALA A 71 2.07 -2.49 0.62
N ARG A 72 3.14 -2.83 1.36
CA ARG A 72 4.36 -3.42 0.78
C ARG A 72 4.10 -4.80 0.18
N SER A 73 3.34 -5.65 0.87
CA SER A 73 2.99 -6.98 0.38
C SER A 73 2.20 -6.91 -0.92
N LEU A 74 1.18 -6.05 -0.98
CA LEU A 74 0.39 -5.84 -2.20
C LEU A 74 1.24 -5.30 -3.34
N LEU A 75 2.19 -4.40 -3.05
CA LEU A 75 3.10 -3.87 -4.06
C LEU A 75 3.97 -5.00 -4.63
N MET A 76 4.52 -5.88 -3.79
CA MET A 76 5.30 -7.04 -4.25
C MET A 76 4.47 -8.03 -5.08
N GLN A 77 3.20 -8.24 -4.72
CA GLN A 77 2.28 -9.11 -5.44
C GLN A 77 1.94 -8.57 -6.84
N SER A 78 1.80 -7.24 -6.98
CA SER A 78 1.49 -6.63 -8.28
C SER A 78 2.64 -6.76 -9.29
N ALA A 79 3.90 -6.88 -8.85
CA ALA A 79 5.01 -7.29 -9.71
C ALA A 79 4.88 -8.74 -10.19
N THR A 80 4.52 -9.67 -9.30
CA THR A 80 4.42 -11.10 -9.62
C THR A 80 3.31 -11.37 -10.64
N GLN A 81 2.17 -10.67 -10.53
CA GLN A 81 1.08 -10.82 -11.49
C GLN A 81 1.49 -10.38 -12.91
N ARG A 82 2.33 -9.35 -13.04
CA ARG A 82 2.84 -8.90 -14.35
C ARG A 82 3.81 -9.90 -14.97
N HIS A 83 4.62 -10.58 -14.17
CA HIS A 83 5.51 -11.63 -14.68
C HIS A 83 4.74 -12.82 -15.29
N TRP A 84 3.56 -13.15 -14.75
CA TRP A 84 2.73 -14.25 -15.30
C TRP A 84 1.94 -13.84 -16.56
N GLY A 85 1.60 -12.55 -16.71
CA GLY A 85 0.81 -12.04 -17.84
C GLY A 85 1.56 -11.88 -19.16
N ASN A 86 2.90 -11.93 -19.17
CA ASN A 86 3.73 -11.69 -20.35
C ASN A 86 4.43 -12.94 -20.90
N GLY A 87 4.16 -14.12 -20.32
CA GLY A 87 4.67 -15.40 -20.80
C GLY A 87 3.65 -16.09 -21.69
N SER A 88 3.81 -15.99 -23.01
CA SER A 88 3.14 -16.84 -24.00
C SER A 88 3.31 -18.32 -23.65
N ARG A 89 2.38 -18.88 -22.89
CA ARG A 89 2.31 -20.30 -22.59
C ARG A 89 1.49 -20.95 -23.70
N ALA A 90 2.19 -21.47 -24.72
CA ALA A 90 1.58 -22.33 -25.72
C ALA A 90 0.79 -23.46 -25.03
N PRO A 91 -0.41 -23.82 -25.51
CA PRO A 91 -1.17 -24.91 -24.92
C PRO A 91 -0.43 -26.23 -25.20
N VAL A 92 0.17 -26.80 -24.16
CA VAL A 92 0.59 -28.20 -24.16
C VAL A 92 -0.65 -29.06 -24.35
N HIS A 93 -0.84 -29.52 -25.59
CA HIS A 93 -1.86 -30.49 -25.93
C HIS A 93 -1.50 -31.80 -25.22
N VAL A 94 -2.24 -32.13 -24.17
CA VAL A 94 -2.29 -33.50 -23.65
C VAL A 94 -3.10 -34.31 -24.66
N ARG A 95 -2.41 -35.05 -25.54
CA ARG A 95 -3.04 -36.13 -26.30
C ARG A 95 -3.29 -37.30 -25.36
N ARG A 96 -4.51 -37.83 -25.47
CA ARG A 96 -5.04 -39.02 -24.78
C ARG A 96 -4.15 -40.23 -24.91
#